data_AF-A0A3M7G0G3-F1
#
_entry.id   AF-A0A3M7G0G3-F1
#
_cell.length_a   1.000
_cell.length_b   1.000
_cell.length_c   1.000
_cell.angle_alpha   90.00
_cell.angle_beta   90.00
_cell.angle_gamma   90.00
#
_symmetry.space_group_name_H-M   'P 1'
#
loop_
_entity.id
_entity.type
_entity.pdbx_description
1 polymer ?
#
loop_
_entity_poly.entity_id
_entity_poly.type
_entity_poly.pdbx_seq_one_letter_code
_entity_poly.pdbx_strand_id
1 'polypeptide(L)'
;MVTPLNVLIGYDCTVHMAEELHDASITLPKAIMWSVAPNACLGILVISTLAFCSGDIEEVLQTRTGEPFVQIFYNATGSKAAASVMVTIVIILLISCCFSEVATASRQLWSFARDKGLPASTWLEKVRPGWNIPLRAVFVSFLVVLLLSLINIGSTTALRSISSLGAVAILGSYLVTIGTLIWRRLFGAPLPPRRWSLGKWGLWINFTAFCFVLPLFVFAFFPLTREVDRETFNYASVMFVGVLLIALVYYVTRGKEVYDGPVALVKRDQK
;
A
#
# COMPACT_ATOMS: atom_id res chain seq x y z
N MET A 1 -13.54 -6.17 -8.69
CA MET A 1 -14.03 -4.94 -8.04
C MET A 1 -13.02 -4.36 -7.03
N VAL A 2 -11.71 -4.56 -7.23
CA VAL A 2 -10.66 -3.97 -6.35
C VAL A 2 -10.32 -2.52 -6.77
N THR A 3 -10.88 -2.06 -7.89
CA THR A 3 -10.42 -0.87 -8.61
C THR A 3 -10.66 0.47 -7.89
N PRO A 4 -11.80 0.74 -7.23
CA PRO A 4 -12.02 2.06 -6.62
C PRO A 4 -11.19 2.30 -5.35
N LEU A 5 -11.01 1.26 -4.51
CA LEU A 5 -10.28 1.36 -3.25
C LEU A 5 -8.81 1.70 -3.47
N ASN A 6 -8.19 1.16 -4.52
CA ASN A 6 -6.78 1.37 -4.81
C ASN A 6 -6.45 2.80 -5.28
N VAL A 7 -7.42 3.58 -5.76
CA VAL A 7 -7.16 4.93 -6.31
C VAL A 7 -6.72 5.92 -5.24
N LEU A 8 -7.13 5.69 -3.98
CA LEU A 8 -6.80 6.55 -2.85
C LEU A 8 -5.76 5.92 -1.90
N ILE A 9 -5.16 4.78 -2.27
CA ILE A 9 -4.08 4.14 -1.52
C ILE A 9 -2.72 4.68 -2.03
N GLY A 10 -1.72 4.78 -1.15
CA GLY A 10 -0.35 5.17 -1.50
C GLY A 10 0.14 6.50 -0.90
N TYR A 11 -0.74 7.30 -0.26
CA TYR A 11 -0.29 8.49 0.47
C TYR A 11 0.58 8.13 1.69
N ASP A 12 0.42 6.91 2.21
CA ASP A 12 1.14 6.35 3.36
C ASP A 12 2.58 5.94 3.01
N CYS A 13 2.94 5.79 1.73
CA CYS A 13 4.32 5.59 1.28
C CYS A 13 5.26 6.69 1.84
N THR A 14 4.75 7.93 1.93
CA THR A 14 5.49 9.06 2.53
C THR A 14 5.77 8.88 4.04
N VAL A 15 4.92 8.13 4.75
CA VAL A 15 5.09 7.85 6.19
C VAL A 15 6.26 6.90 6.42
N HIS A 16 6.47 5.94 5.54
CA HIS A 16 7.58 4.99 5.62
C HIS A 16 8.94 5.62 5.28
N MET A 17 8.94 6.82 4.70
CA MET A 17 10.13 7.63 4.42
C MET A 17 10.26 8.82 5.39
N ALA A 18 9.53 8.81 6.51
CA ALA A 18 9.55 9.92 7.47
C ALA A 18 10.96 10.24 8.01
N GLU A 19 11.84 9.25 8.14
CA GLU A 19 13.23 9.43 8.60
C GLU A 19 14.11 10.25 7.63
N GLU A 20 13.67 10.44 6.39
CA GLU A 20 14.36 11.23 5.36
C GLU A 20 13.82 12.66 5.25
N LEU A 21 12.64 12.92 5.83
CA LEU A 21 12.00 14.23 5.74
C LEU A 21 12.62 15.22 6.73
N HIS A 22 12.96 16.40 6.22
CA HIS A 22 13.29 17.53 7.09
C HIS A 22 12.04 17.98 7.86
N ASP A 23 12.14 17.97 9.19
CA ASP A 23 11.04 18.24 10.12
C ASP A 23 9.77 17.41 9.85
N ALA A 24 9.93 16.08 9.81
CA ALA A 24 8.85 15.11 9.56
C ALA A 24 7.58 15.37 10.39
N SER A 25 7.72 15.90 11.62
CA SER A 25 6.60 16.15 12.53
C SER A 25 5.56 17.16 12.04
N ILE A 26 5.93 18.03 11.09
CA ILE A 26 5.06 19.06 10.49
C ILE A 26 4.91 18.82 8.99
N THR A 27 6.00 18.48 8.31
CA THR A 27 6.03 18.31 6.85
C THR A 27 5.15 17.14 6.41
N LEU A 28 5.25 15.99 7.10
CA LEU A 28 4.52 14.78 6.72
C LEU A 28 2.99 14.93 6.84
N PRO A 29 2.41 15.40 7.97
CA PRO A 29 0.97 15.59 8.05
C PRO A 29 0.44 16.61 7.03
N LYS A 30 1.18 17.70 6.79
CA LYS A 30 0.79 18.70 5.77
C LYS A 30 0.79 18.09 4.37
N ALA A 31 1.82 17.32 4.01
CA ALA A 31 1.91 16.67 2.70
C ALA A 31 0.73 15.72 2.46
N ILE A 32 0.36 14.90 3.46
CA ILE A 32 -0.80 14.01 3.37
C ILE A 32 -2.11 14.82 3.20
N MET A 33 -2.31 15.87 3.99
CA MET A 33 -3.53 16.69 3.88
C MET A 33 -3.64 17.41 2.52
N TRP A 34 -2.52 17.92 2.02
CA TRP A 34 -2.47 18.63 0.73
C TRP A 34 -2.59 17.70 -0.47
N SER A 35 -2.25 16.40 -0.35
CA SER A 35 -2.37 15.47 -1.47
C SER A 35 -3.82 15.03 -1.72
N VAL A 36 -4.66 14.99 -0.68
CA VAL A 36 -6.05 14.49 -0.80
C VAL A 36 -6.89 15.35 -1.74
N ALA A 37 -6.89 16.68 -1.58
CA ALA A 37 -7.80 17.54 -2.34
C ALA A 37 -7.51 17.55 -3.85
N PRO A 38 -6.26 17.73 -4.32
CA PRO A 38 -5.93 17.62 -5.74
C PRO A 38 -6.23 16.24 -6.32
N ASN A 39 -5.91 15.16 -5.57
CA ASN A 39 -6.18 13.79 -6.03
C ASN A 39 -7.68 13.52 -6.15
N ALA A 40 -8.50 14.00 -5.20
CA ALA A 40 -9.95 13.88 -5.27
C ALA A 40 -10.53 14.67 -6.46
N CYS A 41 -10.10 15.92 -6.66
CA CYS A 41 -10.54 16.74 -7.78
C CYS A 41 -10.17 16.12 -9.13
N LEU A 42 -8.91 15.69 -9.30
CA LEU A 42 -8.45 15.02 -10.52
C LEU A 42 -9.15 13.68 -10.73
N GLY A 43 -9.40 12.92 -9.66
CA GLY A 43 -10.15 11.67 -9.71
C GLY A 43 -11.57 11.87 -10.24
N ILE A 44 -12.28 12.90 -9.75
CA ILE A 44 -13.62 13.25 -10.24
C ILE A 44 -13.59 13.64 -11.72
N LEU A 45 -12.59 14.43 -12.14
CA LEU A 45 -12.42 14.83 -13.53
C LEU A 45 -12.19 13.61 -14.42
N VAL A 46 -11.26 12.71 -14.05
CA VAL A 46 -10.98 11.49 -14.81
C VAL A 46 -12.20 10.59 -14.89
N ILE A 47 -12.89 10.34 -13.77
CA ILE A 47 -14.11 9.52 -13.76
C ILE A 47 -15.18 10.12 -14.67
N SER A 48 -15.38 11.44 -14.61
CA SER A 48 -16.35 12.13 -15.47
C SER A 48 -15.97 12.01 -16.94
N THR A 49 -14.71 12.28 -17.29
CA THR A 49 -14.21 12.13 -18.66
C THR A 49 -14.37 10.70 -19.16
N LEU A 50 -14.00 9.69 -18.36
CA LEU A 50 -14.19 8.29 -18.72
C LEU A 50 -15.67 7.94 -18.93
N ALA A 51 -16.57 8.45 -18.09
CA ALA A 51 -18.01 8.20 -18.22
C ALA A 51 -18.60 8.80 -19.51
N PHE A 52 -18.11 9.95 -19.97
CA PHE A 52 -18.57 10.58 -21.21
C PHE A 52 -17.83 10.07 -22.47
N CYS A 53 -16.61 9.56 -22.32
CA CYS A 53 -15.76 9.15 -23.45
C CYS A 53 -15.64 7.63 -23.63
N SER A 54 -16.19 6.80 -22.73
CA SER A 54 -16.03 5.34 -22.81
C SER A 54 -16.66 4.73 -24.06
N GLY A 55 -17.74 5.31 -24.58
CA GLY A 55 -18.49 4.73 -25.68
C GLY A 55 -19.22 3.44 -25.24
N ASP A 56 -19.27 2.45 -26.12
CA ASP A 56 -19.88 1.14 -25.81
C ASP A 56 -19.06 0.38 -24.76
N ILE A 57 -19.67 0.13 -23.61
CA ILE A 57 -19.05 -0.55 -22.47
C ILE A 57 -18.70 -2.00 -22.83
N GLU A 58 -19.49 -2.66 -23.67
CA GLU A 58 -19.23 -4.04 -24.05
C GLU A 58 -17.98 -4.15 -24.92
N GLU A 59 -17.78 -3.21 -25.85
CA GLU A 59 -16.55 -3.11 -26.66
C GLU A 59 -15.32 -2.83 -25.78
N VAL A 60 -15.48 -1.98 -24.76
CA VAL A 60 -14.40 -1.64 -23.81
C VAL A 60 -14.04 -2.84 -22.92
N LEU A 61 -15.02 -3.61 -22.45
CA LEU A 61 -14.79 -4.79 -21.62
C LEU A 61 -14.22 -5.97 -22.41
N GLN A 62 -14.59 -6.10 -23.69
CA GLN A 62 -14.12 -7.15 -24.59
C GLN A 62 -12.98 -6.70 -25.50
N THR A 63 -12.30 -5.59 -25.18
CA THR A 63 -11.25 -5.04 -26.03
C THR A 63 -10.13 -6.04 -26.27
N ARG A 64 -9.68 -6.13 -27.54
CA ARG A 64 -8.53 -6.95 -27.94
C ARG A 64 -7.23 -6.53 -27.27
N THR A 65 -7.17 -5.31 -26.74
CA THR A 65 -6.00 -4.80 -26.01
C THR A 65 -5.84 -5.44 -24.63
N GLY A 66 -6.89 -6.09 -24.10
CA GLY A 66 -6.92 -6.65 -22.75
C GLY A 66 -7.02 -5.61 -21.64
N GLU A 67 -6.91 -4.32 -21.97
CA GLU A 67 -6.86 -3.20 -21.02
C GLU A 67 -7.91 -2.13 -21.38
N PRO A 68 -9.02 -2.04 -20.63
CA PRO A 68 -10.14 -1.14 -20.93
C PRO A 68 -9.75 0.33 -21.17
N PHE A 69 -8.80 0.87 -20.42
CA PHE A 69 -8.41 2.29 -20.54
C PHE A 69 -7.75 2.62 -21.89
N VAL A 70 -7.08 1.64 -22.52
CA VAL A 70 -6.46 1.81 -23.84
C VAL A 70 -7.54 2.00 -24.90
N GLN A 71 -8.60 1.19 -24.84
CA GLN A 71 -9.75 1.32 -25.73
C GLN A 71 -10.47 2.66 -25.53
N ILE A 72 -10.64 3.11 -24.27
CA ILE A 72 -11.28 4.39 -23.98
C ILE A 72 -10.49 5.56 -24.57
N PHE A 73 -9.16 5.56 -24.49
CA PHE A 73 -8.34 6.59 -25.13
C PHE A 73 -8.48 6.58 -26.65
N TYR A 74 -8.61 5.41 -27.25
CA TYR A 74 -8.89 5.31 -28.69
C TYR A 74 -10.28 5.85 -29.04
N ASN A 75 -11.32 5.47 -28.28
CA ASN A 75 -12.68 5.94 -28.48
C ASN A 75 -12.78 7.47 -28.35
N ALA A 76 -12.04 8.06 -27.40
CA ALA A 76 -12.00 9.51 -27.18
C ALA A 76 -11.26 10.28 -28.28
N THR A 77 -10.18 9.70 -28.84
CA THR A 77 -9.29 10.41 -29.77
C THR A 77 -9.57 10.10 -31.25
N GLY A 78 -10.20 8.98 -31.56
CA GLY A 78 -10.37 8.46 -32.93
C GLY A 78 -9.06 8.14 -33.65
N SER A 79 -7.90 8.19 -32.97
CA SER A 79 -6.58 8.06 -33.57
C SER A 79 -5.70 7.12 -32.77
N LYS A 80 -5.19 6.07 -33.42
CA LYS A 80 -4.27 5.10 -32.81
C LYS A 80 -2.98 5.78 -32.34
N ALA A 81 -2.50 6.78 -33.06
CA ALA A 81 -1.29 7.52 -32.71
C ALA A 81 -1.49 8.33 -31.43
N ALA A 82 -2.60 9.09 -31.34
CA ALA A 82 -2.92 9.87 -30.15
C ALA A 82 -3.14 8.98 -28.91
N ALA A 83 -3.91 7.89 -29.06
CA ALA A 83 -4.11 6.92 -28.00
C ALA A 83 -2.78 6.29 -27.52
N SER A 84 -1.89 5.93 -28.44
CA SER A 84 -0.57 5.35 -28.08
C SER A 84 0.31 6.31 -27.29
N VAL A 85 0.29 7.60 -27.62
CA VAL A 85 1.02 8.63 -26.86
C VAL A 85 0.47 8.75 -25.45
N MET A 86 -0.86 8.79 -25.30
CA MET A 86 -1.51 8.84 -23.97
C MET A 86 -1.19 7.60 -23.13
N VAL A 87 -1.21 6.40 -23.73
CA VAL A 87 -0.82 5.16 -23.06
C VAL A 87 0.65 5.20 -22.62
N THR A 88 1.55 5.73 -23.46
CA THR A 88 2.97 5.86 -23.12
C THR A 88 3.19 6.73 -21.89
N ILE A 89 2.43 7.83 -21.76
CA ILE A 89 2.46 8.69 -20.57
C ILE A 89 2.05 7.89 -19.32
N VAL A 90 0.97 7.11 -19.41
CA VAL A 90 0.51 6.26 -18.30
C VAL A 90 1.58 5.23 -17.92
N ILE A 91 2.24 4.60 -18.90
CA ILE A 91 3.32 3.64 -18.63
C ILE A 91 4.48 4.30 -17.88
N ILE A 92 4.90 5.51 -18.29
CA ILE A 92 5.97 6.26 -17.61
C ILE A 92 5.57 6.56 -16.15
N LEU A 93 4.31 6.96 -15.92
CA LEU A 93 3.80 7.21 -14.57
C LEU A 93 3.76 5.94 -13.71
N LEU A 94 3.36 4.80 -14.28
CA LEU A 94 3.36 3.50 -13.59
C LEU A 94 4.78 3.06 -13.22
N ILE A 95 5.76 3.24 -14.11
CA ILE A 95 7.17 2.96 -13.83
C ILE A 95 7.67 3.81 -12.65
N SER A 96 7.33 5.10 -12.64
CA SER A 96 7.67 6.00 -11.53
C SER A 96 7.06 5.50 -10.20
N CYS A 97 5.79 5.10 -10.22
CA CYS A 97 5.10 4.51 -9.07
C CYS A 97 5.83 3.26 -8.55
N CYS A 98 6.24 2.35 -9.44
CA CYS A 98 6.98 1.14 -9.07
C CYS A 98 8.28 1.46 -8.32
N PHE A 99 9.02 2.50 -8.72
CA PHE A 99 10.23 2.91 -7.99
C PHE A 99 9.91 3.40 -6.58
N SER A 100 8.85 4.20 -6.41
CA SER A 100 8.39 4.67 -5.10
C SER A 100 7.94 3.53 -4.18
N GLU A 101 7.24 2.54 -4.71
CA GLU A 101 6.80 1.36 -3.96
C GLU A 101 7.98 0.49 -3.50
N VAL A 102 8.96 0.24 -4.38
CA VAL A 102 10.17 -0.52 -4.02
C VAL A 102 10.99 0.22 -2.96
N ALA A 103 11.11 1.54 -3.07
CA ALA A 103 11.78 2.36 -2.06
C ALA A 103 11.07 2.22 -0.69
N THR A 104 9.75 2.35 -0.67
CA THR A 104 8.89 2.21 0.51
C THR A 104 9.03 0.83 1.16
N ALA A 105 8.87 -0.24 0.37
CA ALA A 105 8.98 -1.62 0.84
C ALA A 105 10.37 -1.91 1.41
N SER A 106 11.43 -1.42 0.77
CA SER A 106 12.81 -1.58 1.27
C SER A 106 13.04 -0.90 2.63
N ARG A 107 12.40 0.25 2.86
CA ARG A 107 12.47 1.00 4.12
C ARG A 107 11.73 0.30 5.25
N GLN A 108 10.54 -0.22 4.96
CA GLN A 108 9.79 -1.05 5.91
C GLN A 108 10.56 -2.30 6.30
N LEU A 109 11.15 -3.00 5.32
CA LEU A 109 11.96 -4.19 5.56
C LEU A 109 13.20 -3.86 6.40
N TRP A 110 13.87 -2.75 6.09
CA TRP A 110 15.05 -2.30 6.82
C TRP A 110 14.72 -1.86 8.25
N SER A 111 13.65 -1.09 8.46
CA SER A 111 13.27 -0.64 9.80
C SER A 111 12.86 -1.82 10.69
N PHE A 112 12.13 -2.79 10.13
CA PHE A 112 11.77 -4.01 10.87
C PHE A 112 12.98 -4.91 11.13
N ALA A 113 13.97 -4.93 10.23
CA ALA A 113 15.25 -5.61 10.47
C ALA A 113 16.07 -4.94 11.57
N ARG A 114 16.13 -3.61 11.62
CA ARG A 114 16.81 -2.83 12.68
C ARG A 114 16.26 -3.14 14.06
N ASP A 115 14.95 -3.33 14.15
CA ASP A 115 14.26 -3.70 15.40
C ASP A 115 14.35 -5.23 15.67
N LYS A 116 15.22 -5.94 14.93
CA LYS A 116 15.47 -7.40 14.97
C LYS A 116 14.22 -8.27 14.75
N GLY A 117 13.20 -7.71 14.10
CA GLY A 117 11.93 -8.37 13.82
C GLY A 117 12.00 -9.45 12.74
N LEU A 118 13.08 -9.53 11.96
CA LEU A 118 13.21 -10.48 10.84
C LEU A 118 14.29 -11.55 11.05
N PRO A 119 14.16 -12.72 10.40
CA PRO A 119 15.31 -13.61 10.23
C PRO A 119 16.40 -12.89 9.44
N ALA A 120 17.67 -13.16 9.77
CA ALA A 120 18.83 -12.47 9.21
C ALA A 120 18.79 -10.92 9.34
N SER A 121 18.14 -10.40 10.40
CA SER A 121 18.06 -8.98 10.72
C SER A 121 19.41 -8.26 10.66
N THR A 122 20.47 -8.87 11.20
CA THR A 122 21.84 -8.30 11.21
C THR A 122 22.44 -8.09 9.83
N TRP A 123 22.00 -8.86 8.83
CA TRP A 123 22.40 -8.65 7.44
C TRP A 123 21.55 -7.58 6.78
N LEU A 124 20.22 -7.61 6.98
CA LEU A 124 19.26 -6.69 6.37
C LEU A 124 19.36 -5.25 6.90
N GLU A 125 19.67 -5.07 8.19
CA GLU A 125 19.76 -3.74 8.83
C GLU A 125 20.99 -2.93 8.39
N LYS A 126 22.00 -3.60 7.80
CA LYS A 126 23.29 -2.97 7.52
C LYS A 126 23.21 -2.00 6.34
N VAL A 127 23.45 -0.73 6.62
CA VAL A 127 23.64 0.34 5.62
C VAL A 127 25.14 0.65 5.50
N ARG A 128 25.65 0.81 4.27
CA ARG A 128 27.06 1.15 4.05
C ARG A 128 27.33 2.60 4.49
N PRO A 129 28.46 2.89 5.16
CA PRO A 129 28.86 4.27 5.45
C PRO A 129 28.90 5.12 4.17
N GLY A 130 28.36 6.33 4.22
CA GLY A 130 28.25 7.24 3.07
C GLY A 130 27.04 7.01 2.15
N TRP A 131 26.26 5.94 2.37
CA TRP A 131 25.05 5.67 1.61
C TRP A 131 23.83 5.93 2.49
N ASN A 132 22.83 6.62 1.94
CA ASN A 132 21.56 6.84 2.63
C ASN A 132 20.54 5.71 2.39
N ILE A 133 20.86 4.71 1.57
CA ILE A 133 19.91 3.71 1.06
C ILE A 133 20.25 2.31 1.58
N PRO A 134 19.28 1.53 2.12
CA PRO A 134 19.50 0.17 2.58
C PRO A 134 19.55 -0.82 1.40
N LEU A 135 20.67 -0.84 0.67
CA LEU A 135 20.80 -1.60 -0.58
C LEU A 135 20.46 -3.09 -0.47
N ARG A 136 20.75 -3.72 0.67
CA ARG A 136 20.42 -5.13 0.92
C ARG A 136 18.92 -5.36 1.00
N ALA A 137 18.21 -4.47 1.70
CA ALA A 137 16.76 -4.51 1.77
C ALA A 137 16.13 -4.24 0.40
N VAL A 138 16.67 -3.30 -0.38
CA VAL A 138 16.24 -3.04 -1.77
C VAL A 138 16.36 -4.29 -2.63
N PHE A 139 17.51 -4.98 -2.57
CA PHE A 139 17.73 -6.20 -3.34
C PHE A 139 16.74 -7.31 -2.97
N VAL A 140 16.48 -7.53 -1.67
CA VAL A 140 15.51 -8.53 -1.22
C VAL A 140 14.10 -8.17 -1.66
N SER A 141 13.66 -6.92 -1.48
CA SER A 141 12.35 -6.48 -1.95
C SER A 141 12.19 -6.67 -3.45
N PHE A 142 13.20 -6.31 -4.24
CA PHE A 142 13.18 -6.50 -5.69
C PHE A 142 13.13 -7.99 -6.08
N LEU A 143 13.94 -8.83 -5.43
CA LEU A 143 13.95 -10.27 -5.67
C LEU A 143 12.59 -10.91 -5.37
N VAL A 144 11.96 -10.55 -4.25
CA VAL A 144 10.62 -11.04 -3.89
C VAL A 144 9.60 -10.62 -4.94
N VAL A 145 9.59 -9.35 -5.36
CA VAL A 145 8.67 -8.86 -6.39
C VAL A 145 8.90 -9.59 -7.73
N LEU A 146 10.15 -9.83 -8.11
CA LEU A 146 10.49 -10.59 -9.32
C LEU A 146 9.98 -12.03 -9.24
N LEU A 147 10.18 -12.73 -8.12
CA LEU A 147 9.68 -14.09 -7.92
C LEU A 147 8.16 -14.15 -7.94
N LEU A 148 7.48 -13.18 -7.31
CA LEU A 148 6.02 -13.08 -7.37
C LEU A 148 5.53 -12.79 -8.79
N SER A 149 6.30 -12.03 -9.59
CA SER A 149 5.96 -11.73 -10.98
C SER A 149 6.08 -12.95 -11.89
N LEU A 150 7.01 -13.87 -11.60
CA LEU A 150 7.14 -15.14 -12.33
C LEU A 150 5.91 -16.06 -12.16
N ILE A 151 5.13 -15.90 -11.08
CA ILE A 151 3.87 -16.64 -10.89
C ILE A 151 2.89 -16.38 -12.05
N ASN A 152 2.95 -15.19 -12.65
CA ASN A 152 2.12 -14.81 -13.78
C ASN A 152 2.30 -15.73 -15.00
N ILE A 153 3.47 -16.38 -15.15
CA ILE A 153 3.75 -17.33 -16.23
C ILE A 153 2.91 -18.61 -16.06
N GLY A 154 2.67 -19.03 -14.82
CA GLY A 154 1.93 -20.25 -14.51
C GLY A 154 0.43 -20.03 -14.29
N SER A 155 0.04 -18.96 -13.61
CA SER A 155 -1.38 -18.68 -13.33
C SER A 155 -1.64 -17.19 -13.05
N THR A 156 -2.47 -16.58 -13.89
CA THR A 156 -2.98 -15.22 -13.68
C THR A 156 -3.93 -15.14 -12.48
N THR A 157 -4.65 -16.23 -12.19
CA THR A 157 -5.53 -16.36 -11.00
C THR A 157 -4.73 -16.31 -9.70
N ALA A 158 -3.57 -16.97 -9.66
CA ALA A 158 -2.70 -16.95 -8.49
C ALA A 158 -2.17 -15.54 -8.20
N LEU A 159 -1.74 -14.80 -9.25
CA LEU A 159 -1.29 -13.42 -9.09
C LEU A 159 -2.43 -12.50 -8.60
N ARG A 160 -3.63 -12.61 -9.19
CA ARG A 160 -4.81 -11.85 -8.76
C ARG A 160 -5.14 -12.10 -7.28
N SER A 161 -4.99 -13.35 -6.82
CA SER A 161 -5.18 -13.73 -5.43
C SER A 161 -4.16 -13.07 -4.49
N ILE A 162 -2.89 -13.02 -4.88
CA ILE A 162 -1.82 -12.32 -4.14
C ILE A 162 -2.09 -10.82 -4.09
N SER A 163 -2.51 -10.19 -5.19
CA SER A 163 -2.87 -8.77 -5.20
C SER A 163 -4.04 -8.48 -4.27
N SER A 164 -5.05 -9.34 -4.25
CA SER A 164 -6.19 -9.23 -3.33
C SER A 164 -5.77 -9.35 -1.87
N LEU A 165 -4.83 -10.25 -1.56
CA LEU A 165 -4.21 -10.34 -0.22
C LEU A 165 -3.55 -9.01 0.18
N GLY A 166 -2.79 -8.37 -0.72
CA GLY A 166 -2.13 -7.10 -0.45
C GLY A 166 -3.11 -6.01 -0.03
N ALA A 167 -4.23 -5.87 -0.75
CA ALA A 167 -5.27 -4.91 -0.41
C ALA A 167 -5.87 -5.16 0.99
N VAL A 168 -6.19 -6.42 1.30
CA VAL A 168 -6.69 -6.83 2.62
C VAL A 168 -5.66 -6.56 3.72
N ALA A 169 -4.38 -6.85 3.48
CA ALA A 169 -3.32 -6.66 4.45
C ALA A 169 -3.13 -5.17 4.78
N ILE A 170 -3.24 -4.27 3.80
CA ILE A 170 -3.21 -2.82 4.00
C ILE A 170 -4.39 -2.37 4.87
N LEU A 171 -5.62 -2.78 4.54
CA LEU A 171 -6.81 -2.44 5.33
C LEU A 171 -6.69 -2.97 6.78
N GLY A 172 -6.18 -4.19 6.96
CA GLY A 172 -5.91 -4.76 8.27
C GLY A 172 -4.87 -3.95 9.07
N SER A 173 -3.77 -3.54 8.43
CA SER A 173 -2.75 -2.68 9.04
C SER A 173 -3.32 -1.35 9.53
N TYR A 174 -4.21 -0.73 8.72
CA TYR A 174 -4.92 0.49 9.12
C TYR A 174 -5.83 0.27 10.32
N LEU A 175 -6.60 -0.83 10.36
CA LEU A 175 -7.45 -1.14 11.51
C LEU A 175 -6.63 -1.35 12.80
N VAL A 176 -5.53 -2.09 12.73
CA VAL A 176 -4.65 -2.31 13.88
C VAL A 176 -4.05 -0.99 14.36
N THR A 177 -3.56 -0.16 13.45
CA THR A 177 -2.93 1.13 13.79
C THR A 177 -3.94 2.13 14.37
N ILE A 178 -5.10 2.28 13.74
CA ILE A 178 -6.16 3.18 14.22
C ILE A 178 -6.74 2.67 15.55
N GLY A 179 -6.98 1.36 15.65
CA GLY A 179 -7.53 0.73 16.85
C GLY A 179 -6.61 0.87 18.06
N THR A 180 -5.31 0.62 17.90
CA THR A 180 -4.31 0.83 18.97
C THR A 180 -4.21 2.30 19.38
N LEU A 181 -4.35 3.24 18.43
CA LEU A 181 -4.36 4.67 18.73
C LEU A 181 -5.63 5.11 19.49
N ILE A 182 -6.80 4.56 19.15
CA ILE A 182 -8.05 4.77 19.90
C ILE A 182 -7.90 4.22 21.31
N TRP A 183 -7.46 2.97 21.44
CA TRP A 183 -7.24 2.32 22.74
C TRP A 183 -6.31 3.15 23.63
N ARG A 184 -5.16 3.59 23.09
CA ARG A 184 -4.18 4.39 23.84
C ARG A 184 -4.73 5.75 24.27
N ARG A 185 -5.63 6.37 23.49
CA ARG A 185 -6.27 7.64 23.85
C ARG A 185 -7.36 7.51 24.91
N LEU A 186 -8.05 6.37 24.96
CA LEU A 186 -9.15 6.12 25.90
C LEU A 186 -8.67 5.54 27.23
N PHE A 187 -7.70 4.62 27.19
CA PHE A 187 -7.29 3.81 28.34
C PHE A 187 -5.79 3.87 28.64
N GLY A 188 -5.00 4.48 27.77
CA GLY A 188 -3.53 4.46 27.86
C GLY A 188 -2.91 5.75 28.40
N ALA A 189 -1.59 5.72 28.53
CA ALA A 189 -0.78 6.91 28.83
C ALA A 189 -0.89 7.96 27.71
N PRO A 190 -0.75 9.26 28.04
CA PRO A 190 -0.83 10.34 27.06
C PRO A 190 0.14 10.11 25.90
N LEU A 191 -0.31 10.48 24.70
CA LEU A 191 0.51 10.42 23.50
C LEU A 191 1.71 11.38 23.64
N PRO A 192 2.87 11.04 23.04
CA PRO A 192 4.04 11.90 23.07
C PRO A 192 3.74 13.31 22.50
N PRO A 193 4.51 14.34 22.90
CA PRO A 193 4.31 15.69 22.43
C PRO A 193 4.42 15.75 20.91
N ARG A 194 3.49 16.48 20.27
CA ARG A 194 3.36 16.57 18.81
C ARG A 194 3.32 18.03 18.37
N ARG A 195 4.07 18.38 17.33
CA ARG A 195 4.06 19.73 16.74
C ARG A 195 2.82 19.99 15.89
N TRP A 196 2.31 18.96 15.22
CA TRP A 196 1.07 19.01 14.46
C TRP A 196 -0.03 18.17 15.14
N SER A 197 -1.24 18.72 15.24
CA SER A 197 -2.31 18.15 16.05
C SER A 197 -3.68 18.56 15.54
N LEU A 198 -4.55 17.57 15.29
CA LEU A 198 -5.99 17.77 15.08
C LEU A 198 -6.76 18.06 16.40
N GLY A 199 -6.03 18.25 17.51
CA GLY A 199 -6.61 18.54 18.82
C GLY A 199 -7.62 17.48 19.28
N LYS A 200 -8.78 17.97 19.76
CA LYS A 200 -9.90 17.17 20.29
C LYS A 200 -10.61 16.35 19.19
N TRP A 201 -10.58 16.81 17.94
CA TRP A 201 -11.19 16.12 16.80
C TRP A 201 -10.47 14.82 16.43
N GLY A 202 -9.21 14.65 16.83
CA GLY A 202 -8.43 13.47 16.47
C GLY A 202 -9.04 12.15 16.96
N LEU A 203 -9.74 12.13 18.10
CA LEU A 203 -10.39 10.90 18.56
C LEU A 203 -11.61 10.55 17.69
N TRP A 204 -12.44 11.54 17.38
CA TRP A 204 -13.61 11.37 16.53
C TRP A 204 -13.23 10.94 15.12
N ILE A 205 -12.19 11.56 14.54
CA ILE A 205 -11.68 11.18 13.22
C ILE A 205 -11.18 9.74 13.22
N ASN A 206 -10.43 9.32 14.25
CA ASN A 206 -9.99 7.93 14.36
C ASN A 206 -11.18 6.96 14.45
N PHE A 207 -12.19 7.29 15.26
CA PHE A 207 -13.37 6.44 15.43
C PHE A 207 -14.16 6.31 14.12
N THR A 208 -14.42 7.42 13.42
CA THR A 208 -15.08 7.42 12.12
C THR A 208 -14.26 6.66 11.08
N ALA A 209 -12.95 6.84 11.03
CA ALA A 209 -12.06 6.11 10.12
C ALA A 209 -12.10 4.60 10.42
N PHE A 210 -12.07 4.20 11.69
CA PHE A 210 -12.18 2.79 12.08
C PHE A 210 -13.52 2.19 11.64
N CYS A 211 -14.63 2.89 11.90
CA CYS A 211 -15.97 2.45 11.50
C CYS A 211 -16.15 2.41 9.97
N PHE A 212 -15.41 3.24 9.23
CA PHE A 212 -15.43 3.24 7.76
C PHE A 212 -14.58 2.12 7.16
N VAL A 213 -13.37 1.89 7.69
CA VAL A 213 -12.45 0.86 7.18
C VAL A 213 -12.89 -0.54 7.57
N LEU A 214 -13.56 -0.72 8.72
CA LEU A 214 -13.94 -2.04 9.22
C LEU A 214 -14.88 -2.79 8.26
N PRO A 215 -15.99 -2.22 7.77
CA PRO A 215 -16.82 -2.87 6.75
C PRO A 215 -16.04 -3.17 5.46
N LEU A 216 -15.18 -2.25 5.02
CA LEU A 216 -14.36 -2.44 3.81
C LEU A 216 -13.42 -3.64 3.96
N PHE A 217 -12.78 -3.79 5.12
CA PHE A 217 -11.95 -4.94 5.43
C PHE A 217 -12.75 -6.24 5.41
N VAL A 218 -13.94 -6.27 6.00
CA VAL A 218 -14.81 -7.46 6.00
C VAL A 218 -15.25 -7.83 4.59
N PHE A 219 -15.77 -6.86 3.83
CA PHE A 219 -16.24 -7.11 2.46
C PHE A 219 -15.10 -7.41 1.48
N ALA A 220 -13.86 -7.01 1.76
CA ALA A 220 -12.71 -7.35 0.93
C ALA A 220 -12.41 -8.86 0.91
N PHE A 221 -12.90 -9.64 1.88
CA PHE A 221 -12.81 -11.10 1.88
C PHE A 221 -13.92 -11.79 1.09
N PHE A 222 -14.97 -11.08 0.71
CA PHE A 222 -16.13 -11.69 0.07
C PHE A 222 -15.84 -11.92 -1.44
N PRO A 223 -16.37 -13.00 -2.03
CA PRO A 223 -16.30 -13.21 -3.47
C PRO A 223 -17.18 -12.20 -4.21
N LEU A 224 -16.84 -11.92 -5.48
CA LEU A 224 -17.57 -10.97 -6.31
C LEU A 224 -18.83 -11.57 -6.95
N THR A 225 -18.89 -12.89 -7.04
CA THR A 225 -20.01 -13.64 -7.63
C THR A 225 -20.69 -14.48 -6.56
N ARG A 226 -22.00 -14.68 -6.73
CA ARG A 226 -22.79 -15.56 -5.86
C ARG A 226 -22.38 -17.03 -6.01
N GLU A 227 -22.08 -17.43 -7.24
CA GLU A 227 -21.58 -18.76 -7.53
C GLU A 227 -20.06 -18.77 -7.38
N VAL A 228 -19.60 -19.64 -6.47
CA VAL A 228 -18.20 -19.76 -6.08
C VAL A 228 -17.67 -21.08 -6.66
N ASP A 229 -16.70 -20.97 -7.56
CA ASP A 229 -15.89 -22.07 -8.04
C ASP A 229 -14.42 -21.80 -7.70
N ARG A 230 -13.53 -22.75 -7.99
CA ARG A 230 -12.08 -22.67 -7.74
C ARG A 230 -11.43 -21.43 -8.36
N GLU A 231 -11.98 -20.92 -9.45
CA GLU A 231 -11.46 -19.72 -10.12
C GLU A 231 -12.04 -18.41 -9.59
N THR A 232 -13.26 -18.43 -9.03
CA THR A 232 -13.96 -17.23 -8.52
C THR A 232 -13.87 -17.06 -7.02
N PHE A 233 -13.36 -18.07 -6.30
CA PHE A 233 -13.12 -17.99 -4.86
C PHE A 233 -12.10 -16.91 -4.51
N ASN A 234 -12.42 -16.10 -3.51
CA ASN A 234 -11.51 -15.09 -2.98
C ASN A 234 -10.52 -15.73 -1.99
N TYR A 235 -9.37 -16.15 -2.52
CA TYR A 235 -8.29 -16.78 -1.75
C TYR A 235 -7.61 -15.83 -0.75
N ALA A 236 -7.92 -14.52 -0.75
CA ALA A 236 -7.31 -13.57 0.18
C ALA A 236 -7.55 -13.96 1.65
N SER A 237 -8.72 -14.53 1.98
CA SER A 237 -9.05 -14.99 3.34
C SER A 237 -8.08 -16.06 3.84
N VAL A 238 -7.94 -17.13 3.07
CA VAL A 238 -7.06 -18.28 3.39
C VAL A 238 -5.60 -17.83 3.46
N MET A 239 -5.15 -17.03 2.48
CA MET A 239 -3.78 -16.55 2.45
C MET A 239 -3.49 -15.59 3.61
N PHE A 240 -4.43 -14.73 3.97
CA PHE A 240 -4.28 -13.79 5.09
C PHE A 240 -4.13 -14.52 6.42
N VAL A 241 -5.00 -15.49 6.70
CA VAL A 241 -4.89 -16.33 7.90
C VAL A 241 -3.59 -17.13 7.89
N GLY A 242 -3.20 -17.71 6.76
CA GLY A 242 -1.94 -18.44 6.63
C GLY A 242 -0.72 -17.58 6.96
N VAL A 243 -0.64 -16.36 6.43
CA VAL A 243 0.44 -15.41 6.73
C VAL A 243 0.44 -15.00 8.19
N LEU A 244 -0.73 -14.74 8.78
CA LEU A 244 -0.84 -14.42 10.22
C LEU A 244 -0.38 -15.58 11.10
N LEU A 245 -0.70 -16.83 10.75
CA LEU A 245 -0.24 -18.00 11.49
C LEU A 245 1.27 -18.15 11.41
N ILE A 246 1.87 -17.97 10.23
CA ILE A 246 3.33 -18.00 10.05
C ILE A 246 3.99 -16.90 10.91
N ALA A 247 3.44 -15.69 10.88
CA ALA A 247 3.92 -14.57 11.68
C ALA A 247 3.80 -14.84 13.19
N LEU A 248 2.69 -15.43 13.63
CA LEU A 248 2.45 -15.79 15.03
C LEU A 248 3.43 -16.87 15.50
N VAL A 249 3.63 -17.93 14.71
CA VAL A 249 4.60 -18.99 15.01
C VAL A 249 6.00 -18.40 15.13
N TYR A 250 6.40 -17.54 14.18
CA TYR A 250 7.69 -16.85 14.24
C TYR A 250 7.82 -15.96 15.50
N TYR A 251 6.76 -15.21 15.84
CA TYR A 251 6.74 -14.35 17.02
C TYR A 251 6.89 -15.16 18.32
N VAL A 252 6.13 -16.24 18.48
CA VAL A 252 6.14 -17.07 19.70
C VAL A 252 7.45 -17.86 19.86
N THR A 253 8.07 -18.28 18.74
CA THR A 253 9.31 -19.09 18.76
C THR A 253 10.57 -18.25 18.90
N ARG A 254 10.63 -17.08 18.27
CA ARG A 254 11.89 -16.29 18.17
C ARG A 254 11.66 -14.80 18.36
N GLY A 255 10.54 -14.27 17.88
CA GLY A 255 10.25 -12.83 17.95
C GLY A 255 10.19 -12.30 19.38
N LYS A 256 9.47 -12.95 20.30
CA LYS A 256 9.29 -12.49 21.68
C LYS A 256 10.59 -12.34 22.48
N GLU A 257 11.66 -13.04 22.09
CA GLU A 257 12.94 -13.06 22.79
C GLU A 257 13.95 -12.04 22.22
N VAL A 258 13.82 -11.72 20.93
CA VAL A 258 14.83 -10.96 20.17
C VAL A 258 14.32 -9.59 19.72
N TYR A 259 13.00 -9.45 19.53
CA TYR A 259 12.36 -8.21 19.11
C TYR A 259 12.35 -7.22 20.27
N ASP A 260 13.03 -6.10 20.09
CA ASP A 260 12.95 -4.96 20.99
C ASP A 260 12.10 -3.89 20.32
N GLY A 261 11.23 -3.25 21.11
CA GLY A 261 10.28 -2.27 20.58
C GLY A 261 10.99 -1.09 19.91
N PRO A 262 10.30 -0.33 19.04
CA PRO A 262 10.93 0.74 18.27
C PRO A 262 11.61 1.76 19.19
N VAL A 263 12.91 1.98 18.96
CA VAL A 263 13.73 2.93 19.73
C VAL A 263 13.16 4.33 19.53
N ALA A 264 12.67 4.93 20.61
CA ALA A 264 11.89 6.18 20.56
C ALA A 264 12.67 7.39 19.97
N LEU A 265 13.99 7.30 19.82
CA LEU A 265 14.85 8.34 19.29
C LEU A 265 16.04 7.72 18.52
N VAL A 266 15.99 7.74 17.19
CA VAL A 266 17.20 7.56 16.36
C VAL A 266 17.92 8.90 16.32
N LYS A 267 18.84 9.13 17.26
CA LYS A 267 19.83 10.20 17.07
C LYS A 267 20.78 9.74 15.96
N ARG A 268 20.73 10.42 14.80
CA ARG A 268 21.85 10.37 13.86
C ARG A 268 23.02 11.05 14.56
N ASP A 269 24.02 10.29 14.96
CA ASP A 269 25.31 10.86 15.31
C ASP A 269 25.83 11.59 14.06
N GLN A 270 25.77 12.92 14.09
CA GLN A 270 26.50 13.75 13.13
C GLN A 270 27.98 13.57 13.45
N LYS A 271 28.65 12.74 12.64
CA LYS A 271 30.11 12.78 12.48
C LYS A 271 30.43 13.53 11.20
#